data_AF-A0A2W7J584-F1
#
_entry.id   AF-A0A2W7J584-F1
#
_cell.length_a   1.000
_cell.length_b   1.000
_cell.length_c   1.000
_cell.angle_alpha   90.00
_cell.angle_beta   90.00
_cell.angle_gamma   90.00
#
_symmetry.space_group_name_H-M   'P 1'
#
loop_
_entity.id
_entity.type
_entity.pdbx_description
1 polymer ?
#
loop_
_entity_poly.entity_id
_entity_poly.type
_entity_poly.pdbx_seq_one_letter_code
_entity_poly.pdbx_strand_id
1 'polypeptide(L)'
;MADAPLATIVHALPGRLRLRLPALRGDIAGLSALALAVAALPGVAAAEASATTGSLLIQHEGTTEAVLVLAEGLFSARPDAAEEAIQLPEALLPAMGAMAAAGLTIVQLLRREALPPALTLGWYAMRLGQDALRRRGS
;
A
#
# COMPACT_ATOMS: atom_id res chain seq x y z
N MET A 1 27.34 -24.72 -18.51
CA MET A 1 26.67 -23.41 -18.53
C MET A 1 26.37 -23.09 -17.08
N ALA A 2 27.03 -22.10 -16.50
CA ALA A 2 26.75 -21.71 -15.13
C ALA A 2 25.35 -21.10 -15.09
N ASP A 3 24.49 -21.63 -14.22
CA ASP A 3 23.15 -21.07 -14.02
C ASP A 3 23.30 -19.64 -13.50
N ALA A 4 22.56 -18.70 -14.08
CA ALA A 4 22.62 -17.32 -13.65
C ALA A 4 22.08 -17.20 -12.20
N PRO A 5 22.73 -16.45 -11.31
CA PRO A 5 22.26 -16.32 -9.94
C PRO A 5 20.87 -15.67 -9.90
N LEU A 6 20.00 -16.21 -9.05
CA LEU A 6 18.69 -15.62 -8.79
C LEU A 6 18.86 -14.31 -8.00
N ALA A 7 18.26 -13.24 -8.51
CA ALA A 7 18.23 -11.92 -7.92
C ALA A 7 16.79 -11.54 -7.57
N THR A 8 16.55 -11.15 -6.32
CA THR A 8 15.25 -10.62 -5.88
C THR A 8 15.28 -9.11 -5.90
N ILE A 9 14.31 -8.48 -6.57
CA ILE A 9 14.17 -7.01 -6.58
C ILE A 9 13.60 -6.59 -5.22
N VAL A 10 14.41 -5.94 -4.41
CA VAL A 10 14.00 -5.43 -3.09
C VAL A 10 13.37 -4.04 -3.22
N HIS A 11 13.87 -3.25 -4.18
CA HIS A 11 13.37 -1.90 -4.41
C HIS A 11 13.69 -1.43 -5.82
N ALA A 12 12.71 -0.86 -6.50
CA ALA A 12 12.86 -0.22 -7.81
C ALA A 12 12.36 1.23 -7.73
N LEU A 13 13.28 2.18 -7.84
CA LEU A 13 13.00 3.61 -7.94
C LEU A 13 13.51 4.13 -9.29
N PRO A 14 12.98 5.27 -9.77
CA PRO A 14 13.60 5.98 -10.89
C PRO A 14 15.09 6.21 -10.64
N GLY A 15 15.90 5.63 -11.51
CA GLY A 15 17.36 5.68 -11.47
C GLY A 15 18.06 4.87 -10.37
N ARG A 16 17.33 4.07 -9.59
CA ARG A 16 17.94 3.22 -8.55
C ARG A 16 17.22 1.88 -8.40
N LEU A 17 17.95 0.80 -8.67
CA LEU A 17 17.49 -0.57 -8.51
C LEU A 17 18.32 -1.28 -7.44
N ARG A 18 17.66 -1.88 -6.44
CA ARG A 18 18.33 -2.68 -5.41
C ARG A 18 17.90 -4.12 -5.49
N LEU A 19 18.88 -4.99 -5.67
CA LEU A 19 18.72 -6.43 -5.79
C LEU A 19 19.33 -7.16 -4.59
N ARG A 20 18.77 -8.32 -4.28
CA ARG A 20 19.29 -9.25 -3.28
C ARG A 20 19.61 -10.58 -3.98
N LEU A 21 20.86 -11.01 -3.83
CA LEU A 21 21.41 -12.22 -4.41
C LEU A 21 21.89 -13.14 -3.28
N PRO A 22 20.98 -13.88 -2.62
CA PRO A 22 21.33 -14.69 -1.45
C PRO A 22 22.36 -15.78 -1.75
N ALA A 23 22.38 -16.29 -2.99
CA ALA A 23 23.34 -17.30 -3.44
C ALA A 23 24.80 -16.82 -3.42
N LEU A 24 25.02 -15.50 -3.50
CA LEU A 24 26.34 -14.87 -3.51
C LEU A 24 26.70 -14.22 -2.16
N ARG A 25 25.93 -14.50 -1.10
CA ARG A 25 26.22 -13.97 0.24
C ARG A 25 27.51 -14.58 0.78
N GLY A 26 28.48 -13.73 1.12
CA GLY A 26 29.82 -14.14 1.53
C GLY A 26 30.78 -14.43 0.38
N ASP A 27 30.30 -14.49 -0.88
CA ASP A 27 31.14 -14.62 -2.06
C ASP A 27 31.53 -13.23 -2.59
N ILE A 28 32.62 -12.70 -2.04
CA ILE A 28 33.14 -11.39 -2.42
C ILE A 28 33.54 -11.37 -3.89
N ALA A 29 34.22 -12.41 -4.37
CA ALA A 29 34.75 -12.44 -5.74
C ALA A 29 33.61 -12.53 -6.77
N GLY A 30 32.65 -13.43 -6.57
CA GLY A 30 31.50 -13.60 -7.47
C GLY A 30 30.63 -12.34 -7.53
N LEU A 31 30.33 -11.73 -6.37
CA LEU A 31 29.47 -10.55 -6.33
C LEU A 31 30.17 -9.29 -6.87
N SER A 32 31.47 -9.14 -6.64
CA SER A 32 32.26 -8.04 -7.23
C SER A 32 32.40 -8.19 -8.74
N ALA A 33 32.61 -9.40 -9.25
CA ALA A 33 32.64 -9.65 -10.70
C ALA A 33 31.27 -9.32 -11.33
N LEU A 34 30.18 -9.70 -10.67
CA LEU A 34 28.83 -9.36 -11.11
C LEU A 34 28.60 -7.85 -11.13
N ALA A 35 28.98 -7.12 -10.07
CA ALA A 35 28.85 -5.66 -10.03
C ALA A 35 29.62 -4.99 -11.18
N LEU A 36 30.83 -5.47 -11.48
CA LEU A 36 31.65 -4.94 -12.56
C LEU A 36 31.00 -5.21 -13.93
N ALA A 37 30.44 -6.40 -14.14
CA ALA A 37 29.70 -6.72 -15.36
C ALA A 37 28.45 -5.84 -15.53
N VAL A 38 27.72 -5.59 -14.44
CA VAL A 38 26.52 -4.73 -14.46
C VAL A 38 26.88 -3.26 -14.67
N ALA A 39 27.99 -2.79 -14.09
CA ALA A 39 28.48 -1.43 -14.31
C ALA A 39 28.90 -1.17 -15.76
N ALA A 40 29.24 -2.21 -16.53
CA ALA A 40 29.57 -2.10 -17.95
C ALA A 40 28.34 -2.02 -18.87
N LEU A 41 27.12 -2.20 -18.33
CA LEU A 41 25.90 -2.14 -19.13
C LEU A 41 25.57 -0.70 -19.54
N PRO A 42 25.07 -0.49 -20.78
CA PRO A 42 24.67 0.84 -21.23
C PRO A 42 23.50 1.38 -20.38
N GLY A 43 23.62 2.63 -19.93
CA GLY A 43 22.60 3.28 -19.09
C GLY A 43 22.74 3.01 -17.59
N VAL A 44 23.73 2.22 -17.16
CA VAL A 44 24.11 2.07 -15.74
C VAL A 44 25.18 3.10 -15.40
N ALA A 45 24.90 3.95 -14.42
CA ALA A 45 25.83 4.96 -13.92
C ALA A 45 26.82 4.37 -12.90
N ALA A 46 26.35 3.44 -12.05
CA ALA A 46 27.19 2.75 -11.07
C ALA A 46 26.53 1.45 -10.60
N ALA A 47 27.35 0.48 -10.18
CA ALA A 47 26.88 -0.72 -9.49
C ALA A 47 27.76 -1.02 -8.26
N GLU A 48 27.12 -1.20 -7.11
CA GLU A 48 27.77 -1.42 -5.82
C GLU A 48 27.33 -2.74 -5.20
N ALA A 49 28.30 -3.61 -4.90
CA ALA A 49 28.06 -4.90 -4.27
C ALA A 49 28.35 -4.85 -2.76
N SER A 50 27.48 -5.49 -1.99
CA SER A 50 27.72 -5.81 -0.57
C SER A 50 27.63 -7.32 -0.38
N ALA A 51 28.79 -7.97 -0.34
CA ALA A 51 28.90 -9.43 -0.13
C ALA A 51 28.40 -9.86 1.26
N THR A 52 28.55 -8.98 2.27
CA THR A 52 28.11 -9.23 3.65
C THR A 52 26.60 -9.45 3.73
N THR A 53 25.83 -8.68 2.95
CA THR A 53 24.36 -8.77 2.90
C THR A 53 23.86 -9.55 1.70
N GLY A 54 24.72 -9.84 0.71
CA GLY A 54 24.35 -10.43 -0.57
C GLY A 54 23.42 -9.49 -1.36
N SER A 55 23.77 -8.21 -1.46
CA SER A 55 22.95 -7.21 -2.18
C SER A 55 23.75 -6.46 -3.22
N LEU A 56 23.09 -6.09 -4.31
CA LEU A 56 23.63 -5.29 -5.40
C LEU A 56 22.77 -4.03 -5.56
N LEU A 57 23.38 -2.86 -5.51
CA LEU A 57 22.74 -1.57 -5.78
C LEU A 57 23.16 -1.10 -7.18
N ILE A 58 22.21 -0.77 -8.01
CA ILE A 58 22.41 -0.32 -9.38
C ILE A 58 21.84 1.08 -9.50
N GLN A 59 22.66 2.02 -9.96
CA GLN A 59 22.25 3.38 -10.31
C GLN A 59 22.18 3.45 -11.84
N HIS A 60 21.06 3.92 -12.39
CA HIS A 60 20.83 3.96 -13.83
C HIS A 60 20.18 5.29 -14.25
N GLU A 61 20.32 5.66 -15.51
CA GLU A 61 19.73 6.89 -16.04
C GLU A 61 18.41 6.63 -16.81
N GLY A 62 18.14 5.36 -17.15
CA GLY A 62 16.96 4.93 -17.90
C GLY A 62 15.85 4.35 -17.03
N THR A 63 15.04 3.47 -17.62
CA THR A 63 14.00 2.72 -16.89
C THR A 63 14.57 1.45 -16.26
N THR A 64 13.95 0.99 -15.19
CA THR A 64 14.34 -0.25 -14.50
C THR A 64 14.26 -1.44 -15.45
N GLU A 65 13.24 -1.48 -16.30
CA GLU A 65 12.99 -2.57 -17.25
C GLU A 65 14.11 -2.66 -18.29
N ALA A 66 14.59 -1.53 -18.80
CA ALA A 66 15.69 -1.52 -19.78
C ALA A 66 16.97 -2.11 -19.19
N VAL A 67 17.28 -1.78 -17.93
CA VAL A 67 18.44 -2.33 -17.21
C VAL A 67 18.27 -3.84 -16.98
N LEU A 68 17.07 -4.29 -16.62
CA LEU A 68 16.78 -5.72 -16.42
C LEU A 68 16.94 -6.53 -17.70
N VAL A 69 16.48 -6.00 -18.85
CA VAL A 69 16.65 -6.65 -20.17
C VAL A 69 18.14 -6.72 -20.54
N LEU A 70 18.90 -5.66 -20.32
CA LEU A 70 20.35 -5.64 -20.61
C LEU A 70 21.16 -6.57 -19.69
N ALA A 71 20.65 -6.80 -18.47
CA ALA A 71 21.26 -7.71 -17.52
C ALA A 71 20.83 -9.18 -17.69
N GLU A 72 19.97 -9.50 -18.67
CA GLU A 72 19.60 -10.87 -18.98
C GLU A 72 20.86 -11.70 -19.29
N GLY A 73 21.05 -12.78 -18.53
CA GLY A 73 22.24 -13.64 -18.60
C GLY A 73 23.31 -13.35 -17.56
N LEU A 74 23.28 -12.18 -16.89
CA LEU A 74 24.12 -11.91 -15.70
C LEU A 74 23.45 -12.39 -14.42
N PHE A 75 22.13 -12.21 -14.31
CA PHE A 75 21.30 -12.71 -13.22
C PHE A 75 19.84 -12.87 -13.68
N SER A 76 19.05 -13.66 -12.94
CA SER A 76 17.61 -13.77 -13.17
C SER A 76 16.84 -12.99 -12.11
N ALA A 77 16.27 -11.85 -12.51
CA ALA A 77 15.50 -10.99 -11.61
C ALA A 77 14.08 -11.52 -11.37
N ARG A 78 13.66 -11.55 -10.10
CA ARG A 78 12.28 -11.84 -9.68
C ARG A 78 11.80 -10.72 -8.74
N PRO A 79 10.56 -10.23 -8.87
CA PRO A 79 9.98 -9.36 -7.85
C PRO A 79 9.99 -10.06 -6.49
N ASP A 80 10.17 -9.29 -5.41
CA ASP A 80 10.06 -9.85 -4.06
C ASP A 80 8.65 -10.42 -3.87
N ALA A 81 8.56 -11.70 -3.49
CA ALA A 81 7.28 -12.36 -3.21
C ALA A 81 6.55 -11.68 -2.02
N ALA A 82 7.25 -10.86 -1.23
CA ALA A 82 6.62 -10.01 -0.22
C ALA A 82 5.72 -8.91 -0.82
N GLU A 83 5.92 -8.49 -2.08
CA GLU A 83 5.02 -7.56 -2.78
C GLU A 83 3.79 -8.25 -3.40
N GLU A 84 3.75 -9.59 -3.46
CA GLU A 84 2.50 -10.35 -3.58
C GLU A 84 1.71 -10.36 -2.25
N ALA A 85 1.85 -9.30 -1.44
CA ALA A 85 0.98 -9.03 -0.32
C ALA A 85 -0.45 -8.82 -0.86
N ILE A 86 -1.25 -9.88 -0.79
CA ILE A 86 -2.72 -9.93 -0.84
C ILE A 86 -3.32 -8.66 -1.45
N GLN A 87 -3.47 -8.64 -2.78
CA GLN A 87 -4.32 -7.65 -3.43
C GLN A 87 -5.75 -7.90 -2.96
N LEU A 88 -6.13 -7.29 -1.83
CA LEU A 88 -7.53 -7.20 -1.45
C LEU A 88 -8.23 -6.43 -2.58
N PRO A 89 -9.33 -6.97 -3.13
CA PRO A 89 -10.05 -6.25 -4.17
C PRO A 89 -10.42 -4.86 -3.62
N GLU A 90 -10.14 -3.82 -4.41
CA GLU A 90 -10.31 -2.40 -4.03
C GLU A 90 -11.75 -2.10 -3.52
N ALA A 91 -12.70 -2.96 -3.90
CA ALA A 91 -14.10 -2.92 -3.50
C ALA A 91 -14.43 -3.53 -2.12
N LEU A 92 -13.55 -4.30 -1.49
CA LEU A 92 -13.87 -5.05 -0.25
C LEU A 92 -14.02 -4.13 0.97
N LEU A 93 -13.11 -3.16 1.12
CA LEU A 93 -13.14 -2.15 2.18
C LEU A 93 -14.40 -1.26 2.15
N PRO A 94 -14.79 -0.65 1.01
CA PRO A 94 -16.03 0.14 0.95
C PRO A 94 -17.28 -0.73 1.11
N ALA A 95 -17.30 -1.97 0.62
CA ALA A 95 -18.44 -2.89 0.79
C ALA A 95 -18.64 -3.29 2.27
N MET A 96 -17.56 -3.61 2.99
CA MET A 96 -17.62 -3.89 4.42
C MET A 96 -18.03 -2.66 5.22
N GLY A 97 -17.53 -1.46 4.86
CA GLY A 97 -17.94 -0.19 5.46
C GLY A 97 -19.43 0.11 5.27
N ALA A 98 -19.96 -0.12 4.07
CA ALA A 98 -21.38 0.06 3.78
C ALA A 98 -22.27 -0.91 4.57
N MET A 99 -21.87 -2.19 4.69
CA MET A 99 -22.60 -3.18 5.50
C MET A 99 -22.59 -2.84 6.99
N ALA A 100 -21.43 -2.40 7.52
CA ALA A 100 -21.33 -1.97 8.91
C ALA A 100 -22.22 -0.75 9.20
N ALA A 101 -22.21 0.23 8.30
CA ALA A 101 -23.08 1.42 8.40
C ALA A 101 -24.56 1.04 8.35
N ALA A 102 -24.97 0.17 7.41
CA ALA A 102 -26.35 -0.30 7.29
C ALA A 102 -26.78 -1.08 8.54
N GLY A 103 -25.93 -1.96 9.07
CA GLY A 103 -26.17 -2.68 10.32
C GLY A 103 -26.36 -1.72 11.50
N LEU A 104 -25.52 -0.69 11.61
CA LEU A 104 -25.65 0.38 12.60
C LEU A 104 -26.98 1.15 12.44
N THR A 105 -27.40 1.48 11.22
CA THR A 105 -28.69 2.14 10.97
C THR A 105 -29.86 1.26 11.44
N ILE A 106 -29.82 -0.04 11.15
CA ILE A 106 -30.85 -0.99 11.59
C ILE A 106 -30.87 -1.10 13.11
N VAL A 107 -29.71 -1.17 13.76
CA VAL A 107 -29.59 -1.19 15.23
C VAL A 107 -30.11 0.11 15.85
N GLN A 108 -29.81 1.28 15.25
CA GLN A 108 -30.32 2.59 15.70
C GLN A 108 -31.85 2.65 15.61
N LEU A 109 -32.43 2.13 14.52
CA LEU A 109 -33.89 2.07 14.32
C LEU A 109 -34.56 1.17 15.37
N LEU A 110 -33.97 0.00 15.63
CA LEU A 110 -34.49 -0.97 16.60
C LEU A 110 -34.34 -0.49 18.05
N ARG A 111 -33.33 0.32 18.36
CA ARG A 111 -33.11 0.91 19.69
C ARG A 111 -34.11 2.02 20.06
N ARG A 112 -35.05 2.40 19.17
CA ARG A 112 -36.11 3.39 19.43
C ARG A 112 -35.62 4.72 20.02
N GLU A 113 -34.40 5.15 19.75
CA GLU A 113 -33.90 6.48 20.16
C GLU A 113 -34.43 7.63 19.26
N ALA A 114 -35.51 7.43 18.52
CA ALA A 114 -36.24 8.48 17.82
C ALA A 114 -37.33 9.14 18.70
N LEU A 115 -37.08 9.31 20.00
CA LEU A 115 -38.04 9.88 20.97
C LEU A 115 -37.63 11.17 21.73
N PRO A 116 -36.60 11.97 21.39
CA PRO A 116 -36.44 13.28 22.03
C PRO A 116 -37.33 14.42 21.47
N PRO A 117 -37.53 14.63 20.15
CA PRO A 117 -38.12 15.90 19.70
C PRO A 117 -39.65 15.96 19.86
N ALA A 118 -40.33 14.82 19.92
CA ALA A 118 -41.80 14.79 20.00
C ALA A 118 -42.32 15.26 21.37
N LEU A 119 -41.61 14.95 22.45
CA LEU A 119 -41.98 15.39 23.79
C LEU A 119 -41.80 16.90 23.99
N THR A 120 -40.75 17.48 23.40
CA THR A 120 -40.52 18.93 23.41
C THR A 120 -41.59 19.66 22.59
N LEU A 121 -41.92 19.17 21.39
CA LEU A 121 -42.95 19.80 20.55
C LEU A 121 -44.34 19.76 21.20
N GLY A 122 -44.70 18.65 21.87
CA GLY A 122 -45.95 18.56 22.63
C GLY A 122 -46.02 19.57 23.78
N TRP A 123 -44.92 19.76 24.51
CA TRP A 123 -44.84 20.75 25.58
C TRP A 123 -44.98 22.19 25.06
N TYR A 124 -44.33 22.52 23.94
CA TYR A 124 -44.45 23.85 23.32
C TYR A 124 -45.87 24.14 22.83
N ALA A 125 -46.53 23.18 22.19
CA ALA A 125 -47.90 23.34 21.72
C ALA A 125 -48.88 23.59 22.87
N MET A 126 -48.73 22.85 23.98
CA MET A 126 -49.59 23.02 25.15
C MET A 126 -49.41 24.39 25.84
N ARG A 127 -48.18 24.92 25.89
CA ARG A 127 -47.93 26.27 26.43
C ARG A 127 -48.57 27.38 25.59
N LEU A 128 -48.46 27.30 24.27
CA LEU A 128 -49.07 28.30 23.37
C LEU A 128 -50.59 28.35 23.51
N GLY A 129 -51.25 27.20 23.71
CA GLY A 129 -52.69 27.15 23.97
C GLY A 129 -53.09 27.83 25.28
N GLN A 130 -52.34 27.61 26.36
CA GLN A 130 -52.65 28.20 27.67
C GLN A 130 -52.48 29.73 27.68
N ASP A 131 -51.48 30.26 27.00
CA ASP A 131 -51.26 31.70 26.88
C ASP A 131 -52.33 32.38 26.03
N ALA A 132 -52.80 31.72 24.97
CA ALA A 132 -53.90 32.23 24.16
C ALA A 132 -55.21 32.34 24.94
N LEU A 133 -55.51 31.38 25.83
CA LEU A 133 -56.68 31.44 26.70
C LEU A 133 -56.57 32.55 27.77
N ARG A 134 -55.38 32.79 28.33
CA ARG A 134 -55.18 33.85 29.35
C ARG A 134 -55.35 35.26 28.80
N ARG A 135 -54.96 35.51 27.55
CA ARG A 135 -55.11 36.83 26.90
C ARG A 135 -56.53 37.18 26.48
N ARG A 136 -57.45 36.20 26.46
CA ARG A 136 -58.86 36.41 26.12
C ARG A 136 -59.75 36.74 27.32
N GLY A 137 -59.20 36.67 28.54
CA GLY A 137 -59.91 36.89 29.80
C GLY A 137 -59.55 38.18 30.54
N SER A 138 -58.80 39.10 29.91
CA SER A 138 -58.59 40.49 30.37
C SER A 138 -59.34 41.45 29.47
#